data_AF-A0A1S4DM57-F1
#
_entry.id   AF-A0A1S4DM57-F1
#
_cell.length_a   1.000
_cell.length_b   1.000
_cell.length_c   1.000
_cell.angle_alpha   90.00
_cell.angle_beta   90.00
_cell.angle_gamma   90.00
#
_symmetry.space_group_name_H-M   'P 1'
#
loop_
_entity.id
_entity.type
_entity.pdbx_description
1 polymer ?
#
loop_
_entity_poly.entity_id
_entity_poly.type
_entity_poly.pdbx_seq_one_letter_code
_entity_poly.pdbx_strand_id
1 'polypeptide(L)'
;MVPEHSFLNELSSCLVYIVPEGFYDRVEEGSIKLKKAKSFGFSKEGIVLEGQAEPIKSDLVILATGFNKIRLSHIATGFKGIDKLKHIFESPKFQGFIAGSDDYAVPLYRECVHPRIPQLAIIGFSESVSDLYTSEIGCRWLAELLDGKFKLPNIKVMEKDIAE
;
A
#
# COMPACT_ATOMS: atom_id res chain seq x y z
N MET A 1 4.17 22.53 6.01
CA MET A 1 4.80 21.50 6.88
C MET A 1 5.94 20.91 6.08
N VAL A 2 7.15 20.85 6.66
CA VAL A 2 8.31 20.25 6.00
C VAL A 2 8.44 18.80 6.51
N PRO A 3 8.58 17.78 5.64
CA PRO A 3 8.81 16.41 6.07
C PRO A 3 10.11 16.27 6.87
N GLU A 4 10.13 15.36 7.85
CA GLU A 4 11.34 15.05 8.64
C GLU A 4 12.30 14.09 7.91
N HIS A 5 11.94 13.63 6.71
CA HIS A 5 12.70 12.68 5.90
C HIS A 5 13.09 13.28 4.55
N SER A 6 14.01 12.62 3.85
CA SER A 6 14.52 13.11 2.56
C SER A 6 13.53 12.86 1.42
N PHE A 7 13.57 13.72 0.40
CA PHE A 7 12.79 13.55 -0.83
C PHE A 7 13.10 12.22 -1.55
N LEU A 8 14.36 11.77 -1.51
CA LEU A 8 14.73 10.48 -2.09
C LEU A 8 14.05 9.31 -1.38
N ASN A 9 13.89 9.39 -0.06
CA ASN A 9 13.16 8.37 0.70
C ASN A 9 11.67 8.36 0.36
N GLU A 10 11.04 9.53 0.13
CA GLU A 10 9.64 9.60 -0.34
C GLU A 10 9.51 8.97 -1.74
N LEU A 11 10.42 9.30 -2.66
CA LEU A 11 10.40 8.77 -4.02
C LEU A 11 10.57 7.26 -4.04
N SER A 12 11.55 6.73 -3.29
CA SER A 12 11.83 5.29 -3.27
C SER A 12 10.72 4.47 -2.62
N SER A 13 9.95 5.07 -1.70
CA SER A 13 8.82 4.42 -1.03
C SER A 13 7.48 4.61 -1.74
N CYS A 14 7.47 5.27 -2.91
CA CYS A 14 6.26 5.68 -3.62
C CYS A 14 5.30 6.52 -2.76
N LEU A 15 5.82 7.23 -1.76
CA LEU A 15 5.06 8.15 -0.90
C LEU A 15 5.06 9.58 -1.45
N VAL A 16 5.59 9.81 -2.65
CA VAL A 16 5.48 11.11 -3.32
C VAL A 16 4.08 11.29 -3.88
N TYR A 17 3.38 12.26 -3.32
CA TYR A 17 2.04 12.63 -3.77
C TYR A 17 2.11 13.84 -4.70
N ILE A 18 1.46 13.72 -5.86
CA ILE A 18 1.15 14.86 -6.70
C ILE A 18 -0.10 15.51 -6.12
N VAL A 19 0.03 16.75 -5.67
CA VAL A 19 -1.14 17.52 -5.21
C VAL A 19 -1.96 18.02 -6.40
N PRO A 20 -3.30 18.13 -6.29
CA PRO A 20 -4.12 18.70 -7.34
C PRO A 20 -3.78 20.15 -7.65
N GLU A 21 -4.13 20.60 -8.85
CA GLU A 21 -3.98 21.99 -9.29
C GLU A 21 -4.66 22.97 -8.31
N GLY A 22 -3.92 24.02 -7.93
CA GLY A 22 -4.36 25.04 -6.99
C GLY A 22 -4.48 24.55 -5.54
N PHE A 23 -3.84 23.44 -5.16
CA PHE A 23 -3.80 23.01 -3.76
C PHE A 23 -3.18 24.08 -2.86
N TYR A 24 -2.01 24.60 -3.24
CA TYR A 24 -1.28 25.59 -2.44
C TYR A 24 -2.00 26.95 -2.41
N ASP A 25 -2.57 27.41 -3.53
CA ASP A 25 -3.36 28.64 -3.59
C ASP A 25 -4.51 28.60 -2.57
N ARG A 26 -5.24 27.47 -2.50
CA ARG A 26 -6.31 27.28 -1.52
C ARG A 26 -5.82 27.20 -0.07
N VAL A 27 -4.57 26.79 0.15
CA VAL A 27 -3.95 26.85 1.48
C VAL A 27 -3.61 28.30 1.84
N GLU A 28 -3.06 29.07 0.91
CA GLU A 28 -2.73 30.49 1.09
C GLU A 28 -3.98 31.36 1.33
N GLU A 29 -5.05 31.11 0.58
CA GLU A 29 -6.35 31.79 0.73
C GLU A 29 -7.11 31.36 2.00
N GLY A 30 -6.66 30.31 2.69
CA GLY A 30 -7.25 29.82 3.93
C GLY A 30 -8.48 28.91 3.76
N SER A 31 -8.80 28.52 2.52
CA SER A 31 -9.85 27.54 2.20
C SER A 31 -9.47 26.11 2.62
N ILE A 32 -8.17 25.78 2.61
CA ILE A 32 -7.62 24.53 3.16
C ILE A 32 -6.77 24.87 4.39
N LYS A 33 -7.16 24.38 5.57
CA LYS A 33 -6.43 24.60 6.82
C LYS A 33 -5.72 23.33 7.25
N LEU A 34 -4.40 23.30 7.06
CA LEU A 34 -3.56 22.16 7.44
C LEU A 34 -3.36 22.12 8.97
N LYS A 35 -3.66 20.97 9.58
CA LYS A 35 -3.45 20.71 11.02
C LYS A 35 -2.74 19.36 11.19
N LYS A 36 -1.54 19.37 11.78
CA LYS A 36 -0.85 18.14 12.22
C LYS A 36 -1.37 17.77 13.61
N ALA A 37 -1.82 16.53 13.79
CA ALA A 37 -2.21 15.98 15.08
C ALA A 37 -1.67 14.56 15.21
N LYS A 38 -1.30 14.15 16.43
CA LYS A 38 -0.86 12.77 16.70
C LYS A 38 -2.02 11.80 16.79
N SER A 39 -3.13 12.25 17.39
CA SER A 39 -4.38 11.51 17.46
C SER A 39 -5.57 12.46 17.40
N PHE A 40 -6.74 11.91 17.09
CA PHE A 40 -8.01 12.64 17.05
C PHE A 40 -9.16 11.75 17.50
N GLY A 41 -10.25 12.38 17.91
CA GLY A 41 -11.52 11.75 18.23
C GLY A 41 -12.69 12.49 17.60
N PHE A 42 -13.89 11.95 17.81
CA PHE A 42 -15.14 12.52 17.33
C PHE A 42 -15.97 13.05 18.49
N SER A 43 -16.63 14.19 18.28
CA SER A 43 -17.70 14.71 19.15
C SER A 43 -18.96 14.97 18.31
N LYS A 44 -20.05 15.37 18.96
CA LYS A 44 -21.28 15.73 18.24
C LYS A 44 -21.09 16.95 17.34
N GLU A 45 -20.11 17.79 17.66
CA GLU A 45 -19.81 19.05 17.01
C GLU A 45 -18.74 18.89 15.92
N GLY A 46 -17.97 17.80 15.91
CA GLY A 46 -16.96 17.53 14.87
C GLY A 46 -15.76 16.71 15.36
N ILE A 47 -14.55 17.19 15.05
CA ILE A 47 -13.28 16.49 15.35
C ILE A 47 -12.56 17.12 16.53
N VAL A 48 -12.17 16.31 17.51
CA VAL A 48 -11.33 16.73 18.64
C VAL A 48 -9.89 16.30 18.39
N LEU A 49 -8.95 17.23 18.39
CA LEU A 49 -7.53 16.93 18.25
C LEU A 49 -6.86 16.83 19.62
N GLU A 50 -5.91 15.91 19.76
CA GLU A 50 -5.11 15.80 21.00
C GLU A 50 -4.40 17.12 21.33
N GLY A 51 -4.59 17.63 22.54
CA GLY A 51 -4.03 18.90 23.00
C GLY A 51 -4.82 20.15 22.59
N GLN A 52 -5.97 20.01 21.91
CA GLN A 52 -6.91 21.11 21.68
C GLN A 52 -8.16 20.93 22.54
N ALA A 53 -8.55 22.00 23.24
CA ALA A 53 -9.74 22.00 24.10
C ALA A 53 -11.04 22.06 23.27
N GLU A 54 -11.02 22.81 22.17
CA GLU A 54 -12.21 23.06 21.35
C GLU A 54 -12.26 22.12 20.13
N PRO A 55 -13.41 21.49 19.84
CA PRO A 55 -13.60 20.71 18.62
C PRO A 55 -13.52 21.56 17.35
N ILE A 56 -12.95 20.98 16.29
CA ILE A 56 -13.07 21.49 14.93
C ILE A 56 -14.47 21.17 14.43
N LYS A 57 -15.32 22.21 14.39
CA LYS A 57 -16.69 22.10 13.87
C LYS A 57 -16.68 21.56 12.44
N SER A 58 -17.38 20.46 12.23
CA SER A 58 -17.37 19.72 10.96
C SER A 58 -18.74 19.14 10.64
N ASP A 59 -19.29 19.46 9.47
CA ASP A 59 -20.55 18.87 8.99
C ASP A 59 -20.34 17.49 8.32
N LEU A 60 -19.14 17.26 7.77
CA LEU A 60 -18.73 16.03 7.10
C LEU A 60 -17.27 15.70 7.42
N VAL A 61 -16.98 14.44 7.70
CA VAL A 61 -15.63 13.93 7.89
C VAL A 61 -15.32 12.89 6.82
N ILE A 62 -14.26 13.11 6.04
CA ILE A 62 -13.76 12.18 5.03
C ILE A 62 -12.44 11.57 5.55
N LEU A 63 -12.45 10.27 5.82
CA LEU A 63 -11.26 9.53 6.27
C LEU A 63 -10.44 9.05 5.07
N ALA A 64 -9.53 9.90 4.57
CA ALA A 64 -8.59 9.58 3.50
C ALA A 64 -7.34 8.82 4.01
N THR A 65 -7.51 7.87 4.93
CA THR A 65 -6.42 7.15 5.63
C THR A 65 -5.88 5.95 4.84
N GLY A 66 -5.94 6.03 3.50
CA GLY A 66 -5.47 4.98 2.59
C GLY A 66 -6.26 3.66 2.64
N PHE A 67 -5.78 2.67 1.91
CA PHE A 67 -6.30 1.32 1.88
C PHE A 67 -5.34 0.41 2.64
N ASN A 68 -5.48 0.32 3.97
CA ASN A 68 -4.55 -0.47 4.77
C ASN A 68 -4.61 -1.95 4.40
N LYS A 69 -3.48 -2.54 4.02
CA LYS A 69 -3.17 -3.94 4.34
C LYS A 69 -3.04 -4.07 5.87
N ILE A 70 -4.19 -4.07 6.58
CA ILE A 70 -4.48 -4.48 7.99
C ILE A 70 -3.36 -4.11 9.02
N ARG A 71 -3.51 -3.26 10.06
CA ARG A 71 -4.49 -3.24 11.18
C ARG A 71 -4.18 -1.98 12.01
N LEU A 72 -5.16 -1.11 12.28
CA LEU A 72 -5.22 -0.33 13.51
C LEU A 72 -6.68 -0.36 13.99
N SER A 73 -6.89 -0.89 15.19
CA SER A 73 -8.19 -1.32 15.72
C SER A 73 -9.19 -0.20 16.01
N HIS A 74 -8.86 1.06 15.76
CA HIS A 74 -9.76 2.19 16.09
C HIS A 74 -10.22 3.01 14.89
N ILE A 75 -9.61 2.84 13.71
CA ILE A 75 -10.09 3.46 12.46
C ILE A 75 -9.89 2.46 11.32
N ALA A 76 -10.94 1.71 11.01
CA ALA A 76 -10.90 0.69 9.98
C ALA A 76 -11.05 1.33 8.60
N THR A 77 -9.99 1.33 7.79
CA THR A 77 -10.15 1.37 6.33
C THR A 77 -10.36 -0.07 5.84
N GLY A 78 -11.49 -0.30 5.19
CA GLY A 78 -12.05 -1.64 4.93
C GLY A 78 -11.36 -2.47 3.83
N PHE A 79 -10.21 -2.06 3.31
CA PHE A 79 -9.58 -2.76 2.17
C PHE A 79 -8.50 -3.73 2.60
N LYS A 80 -8.89 -4.97 2.89
CA LYS A 80 -7.98 -6.05 3.29
C LYS A 80 -7.41 -6.80 2.08
N GLY A 81 -6.52 -6.17 1.30
CA GLY A 81 -5.99 -6.74 0.05
C GLY A 81 -5.35 -8.12 0.23
N ILE A 82 -4.50 -8.30 1.24
CA ILE A 82 -3.85 -9.58 1.56
C ILE A 82 -4.87 -10.64 1.98
N ASP A 83 -5.84 -10.30 2.85
CA ASP A 83 -6.87 -11.27 3.26
C ASP A 83 -7.70 -11.73 2.07
N LYS A 84 -8.07 -10.81 1.17
CA LYS A 84 -8.77 -11.17 -0.07
C LYS A 84 -7.96 -12.15 -0.91
N LEU A 85 -6.64 -11.92 -1.08
CA LEU A 85 -5.77 -12.86 -1.79
C LEU A 85 -5.65 -14.22 -1.10
N LYS A 86 -5.53 -14.24 0.24
CA LYS A 86 -5.51 -15.49 1.01
C LYS A 86 -6.76 -16.32 0.72
N HIS A 87 -7.94 -15.69 0.78
CA HIS A 87 -9.21 -16.37 0.61
C HIS A 87 -9.53 -16.85 -0.82
N ILE A 88 -8.67 -16.55 -1.82
CA ILE A 88 -8.76 -17.18 -3.14
C ILE A 88 -8.39 -18.67 -3.05
N PHE A 89 -7.48 -19.04 -2.14
CA PHE A 89 -7.01 -20.41 -2.01
C PHE A 89 -7.88 -21.20 -1.02
N GLU A 90 -8.33 -22.38 -1.43
CA GLU A 90 -8.95 -23.35 -0.51
C GLU A 90 -7.93 -23.98 0.45
N SER A 91 -6.68 -24.15 -0.01
CA SER A 91 -5.62 -24.80 0.75
C SER A 91 -5.13 -23.90 1.91
N PRO A 92 -5.23 -24.35 3.17
CA PRO A 92 -4.69 -23.60 4.32
C PRO A 92 -3.17 -23.37 4.20
N LYS A 93 -2.45 -24.28 3.53
CA LYS A 93 -1.03 -24.15 3.28
C LYS A 93 -0.72 -22.98 2.35
N PHE A 94 -1.48 -22.81 1.27
CA PHE A 94 -1.29 -21.69 0.34
C PHE A 94 -1.78 -20.37 0.93
N GLN A 95 -2.86 -20.39 1.71
CA GLN A 95 -3.26 -19.23 2.52
C GLN A 95 -2.13 -18.75 3.42
N GLY A 96 -1.44 -19.69 4.09
CA GLY A 96 -0.29 -19.40 4.94
C GLY A 96 0.95 -18.89 4.20
N PHE A 97 1.08 -19.18 2.90
CA PHE A 97 2.19 -18.66 2.08
C PHE A 97 1.95 -17.21 1.61
N ILE A 98 0.70 -16.81 1.40
CA ILE A 98 0.36 -15.43 1.01
C ILE A 98 0.58 -14.43 2.16
N ALA A 99 0.45 -14.87 3.42
CA ALA A 99 0.92 -14.11 4.57
C ALA A 99 2.45 -14.23 4.61
N GLY A 100 3.19 -13.18 4.21
CA GLY A 100 4.62 -13.11 4.49
C GLY A 100 4.91 -13.10 6.00
N SER A 101 6.19 -13.00 6.37
CA SER A 101 6.61 -12.76 7.76
C SER A 101 6.15 -11.40 8.29
N ASP A 102 6.03 -10.44 7.38
CA ASP A 102 5.50 -9.10 7.64
C ASP A 102 4.11 -8.98 7.01
N ASP A 103 3.10 -8.65 7.81
CA ASP A 103 1.68 -8.58 7.42
C ASP A 103 1.36 -7.57 6.28
N TYR A 104 2.37 -6.95 5.67
CA TYR A 104 2.28 -5.85 4.71
C TYR A 104 2.62 -6.24 3.26
N ALA A 105 3.26 -7.39 3.02
CA ALA A 105 3.69 -7.79 1.68
C ALA A 105 3.41 -9.27 1.38
N VAL A 106 3.14 -9.55 0.10
CA VAL A 106 3.08 -10.93 -0.42
C VAL A 106 4.47 -11.21 -1.00
N PRO A 107 5.13 -12.31 -0.63
CA PRO A 107 6.50 -12.58 -1.05
C PRO A 107 6.53 -13.04 -2.52
N LEU A 108 6.65 -12.08 -3.44
CA LEU A 108 6.65 -12.30 -4.88
C LEU A 108 8.05 -12.13 -5.46
N TYR A 109 8.59 -13.19 -6.04
CA TYR A 109 9.82 -13.12 -6.83
C TYR A 109 9.55 -12.27 -8.08
N ARG A 110 10.42 -11.27 -8.32
CA ARG A 110 10.26 -10.28 -9.40
C ARG A 110 8.89 -9.60 -9.40
N GLU A 111 8.29 -9.42 -8.22
CA GLU A 111 6.95 -8.85 -8.05
C GLU A 111 5.83 -9.60 -8.80
N CYS A 112 6.07 -10.84 -9.22
CA CYS A 112 5.17 -11.60 -10.10
C CYS A 112 4.84 -13.01 -9.59
N VAL A 113 5.82 -13.80 -9.12
CA VAL A 113 5.63 -15.24 -8.88
C VAL A 113 5.86 -15.60 -7.43
N HIS A 114 4.95 -16.40 -6.85
CA HIS A 114 5.14 -16.91 -5.51
C HIS A 114 6.05 -18.16 -5.51
N PRO A 115 7.21 -18.18 -4.80
CA PRO A 115 8.18 -19.28 -4.88
C PRO A 115 7.63 -20.66 -4.51
N ARG A 116 6.66 -20.71 -3.58
CA ARG A 116 6.09 -21.95 -3.03
C ARG A 116 4.70 -22.34 -3.52
N ILE A 117 4.06 -21.51 -4.35
CA ILE A 117 2.73 -21.84 -4.91
C ILE A 117 2.94 -22.13 -6.40
N PRO A 118 2.83 -23.39 -6.83
CA PRO A 118 3.08 -23.75 -8.22
C PRO A 118 1.99 -23.16 -9.13
N GLN A 119 2.37 -22.81 -10.36
CA GLN A 119 1.46 -22.35 -11.42
C GLN A 119 0.61 -21.12 -11.02
N LEU A 120 1.19 -20.23 -10.20
CA LEU A 120 0.57 -18.98 -9.81
C LEU A 120 1.50 -17.81 -10.14
N ALA A 121 0.94 -16.81 -10.81
CA ALA A 121 1.51 -15.47 -10.90
C ALA A 121 0.47 -14.44 -10.43
N ILE A 122 0.92 -13.39 -9.75
CA ILE A 122 0.14 -12.26 -9.25
C ILE A 122 0.78 -11.01 -9.84
N ILE A 123 0.03 -10.25 -10.64
CA ILE A 123 0.49 -9.01 -11.26
C ILE A 123 -0.38 -7.86 -10.75
N GLY A 124 0.24 -6.71 -10.48
CA GLY A 124 -0.46 -5.50 -10.01
C GLY A 124 -0.76 -5.49 -8.52
N PHE A 125 -0.14 -6.37 -7.73
CA PHE A 125 -0.22 -6.32 -6.27
C PHE A 125 0.83 -5.38 -5.66
N SER A 126 1.96 -5.22 -6.33
CA SER A 126 3.04 -4.32 -5.94
C SER A 126 2.83 -2.96 -6.60
N GLU A 127 2.95 -1.90 -5.81
CA GLU A 127 2.74 -0.52 -6.24
C GLU A 127 4.08 0.15 -6.58
N SER A 128 4.02 1.08 -7.52
CA SER A 128 5.13 1.84 -8.08
C SER A 128 4.61 3.19 -8.57
N VAL A 129 5.53 4.14 -8.80
CA VAL A 129 5.20 5.42 -9.47
C VAL A 129 4.68 5.27 -10.91
N SER A 130 4.73 4.05 -11.47
CA SER A 130 4.46 3.76 -12.87
C SER A 130 3.75 2.41 -13.05
N ASP A 131 2.71 2.16 -12.25
CA ASP A 131 2.05 0.84 -12.14
C ASP A 131 1.64 0.21 -13.46
N LEU A 132 1.14 1.01 -14.40
CA LEU A 132 0.77 0.52 -15.73
C LEU A 132 1.97 -0.09 -16.45
N TYR A 133 3.11 0.64 -16.47
CA TYR A 133 4.34 0.20 -17.13
C TYR A 133 4.96 -0.99 -16.40
N THR A 134 4.99 -0.95 -15.06
CA THR A 134 5.52 -2.06 -14.25
C THR A 134 4.70 -3.34 -14.49
N SER A 135 3.38 -3.23 -14.54
CA SER A 135 2.48 -4.35 -14.84
C SER A 135 2.64 -4.86 -16.27
N GLU A 136 2.81 -3.96 -17.25
CA GLU A 136 3.07 -4.35 -18.64
C GLU A 136 4.36 -5.16 -18.77
N ILE A 137 5.45 -4.71 -18.14
CA ILE A 137 6.73 -5.42 -18.13
C ILE A 137 6.60 -6.76 -17.41
N GLY A 138 5.89 -6.81 -16.27
CA GLY A 138 5.60 -8.06 -15.56
C GLY A 138 4.83 -9.07 -16.42
N CYS A 139 3.81 -8.61 -17.16
CA CYS A 139 3.06 -9.44 -18.11
C CYS A 139 3.96 -9.99 -19.22
N ARG A 140 4.84 -9.15 -19.80
CA ARG A 140 5.79 -9.59 -20.84
C ARG A 140 6.78 -10.62 -20.30
N TRP A 141 7.36 -10.36 -19.12
CA TRP A 141 8.26 -11.30 -18.46
C TRP A 141 7.57 -12.64 -18.17
N LEU A 142 6.32 -12.61 -17.68
CA LEU A 142 5.53 -13.82 -17.43
C LEU A 142 5.21 -14.57 -18.73
N ALA A 143 4.87 -13.88 -19.82
CA ALA A 143 4.60 -14.52 -21.10
C ALA A 143 5.82 -15.32 -21.62
N GLU A 144 7.01 -14.72 -21.50
CA GLU A 144 8.28 -15.34 -21.88
C GLU A 144 8.65 -16.53 -20.97
N LEU A 145 8.28 -16.48 -19.68
CA LEU A 145 8.39 -17.62 -18.76
C LEU A 145 7.45 -18.77 -19.17
N LEU A 146 6.20 -18.45 -19.50
CA LEU A 146 5.19 -19.43 -19.91
C LEU A 146 5.52 -20.08 -21.28
N ASP A 147 6.17 -19.33 -22.17
CA ASP A 147 6.72 -19.84 -23.44
C ASP A 147 8.00 -20.67 -23.24
N GLY A 148 8.52 -20.75 -22.00
CA GLY A 148 9.67 -21.58 -21.65
C GLY A 148 11.01 -21.03 -22.14
N LYS A 149 11.09 -19.75 -22.54
CA LYS A 149 12.34 -19.14 -22.99
C LYS A 149 13.39 -19.06 -21.89
N PHE A 150 12.95 -19.05 -20.63
CA PHE A 150 13.81 -19.20 -19.46
C PHE A 150 13.12 -20.02 -18.37
N LYS A 151 13.88 -20.39 -17.34
CA LYS A 151 13.38 -21.10 -16.16
C LYS A 151 13.58 -20.26 -14.92
N LEU A 152 12.66 -20.38 -13.97
CA LEU A 152 12.84 -19.80 -12.65
C LEU A 152 14.02 -20.45 -11.94
N PRO A 153 14.76 -19.68 -11.12
CA PRO A 153 15.76 -20.26 -10.23
C PRO A 153 15.07 -21.11 -9.15
N ASN A 154 15.87 -21.82 -8.36
CA ASN A 154 15.30 -22.63 -7.27
C ASN A 154 14.67 -21.73 -6.18
N ILE A 155 13.80 -22.33 -5.37
CA ILE A 155 13.04 -21.63 -4.31
C ILE A 155 13.95 -20.82 -3.37
N LYS A 156 15.10 -21.37 -2.96
CA LYS A 156 16.00 -20.67 -2.02
C LYS A 156 16.59 -19.40 -2.61
N VAL A 157 16.87 -19.40 -3.92
CA VAL A 157 17.37 -18.21 -4.62
C VAL A 157 16.27 -17.17 -4.75
N MET A 158 15.04 -17.58 -5.08
CA MET A 158 13.90 -16.67 -5.13
C MET A 158 13.60 -16.04 -3.77
N GLU A 159 13.61 -16.84 -2.69
CA GLU A 159 13.38 -16.35 -1.32
C GLU A 159 14.49 -15.39 -0.84
N LYS A 160 15.73 -15.60 -1.30
CA LYS A 160 16.84 -14.68 -1.02
C LYS A 160 16.66 -13.33 -1.72
N ASP A 161 16.26 -13.34 -3.00
CA ASP A 161 16.01 -12.12 -3.79
C ASP A 161 14.85 -11.28 -3.21
N ILE A 162 13.81 -11.94 -2.68
CA ILE A 162 12.68 -11.24 -2.02
C ILE A 162 13.07 -10.56 -0.71
N ALA A 163 14.10 -11.07 -0.02
CA ALA A 163 14.54 -10.56 1.27
C ALA A 163 15.62 -9.45 1.16
N GLU A 164 16.12 -9.20 -0.04
CA GLU A 164 17.09 -8.13 -0.35
C GLU A 164 16.37 -6.79 -0.56
#